data_AF-A7NF14-F1
#
_entry.id   AF-A7NF14-F1
#
_cell.length_a   1.000
_cell.length_b   1.000
_cell.length_c   1.000
_cell.angle_alpha   90.00
_cell.angle_beta   90.00
_cell.angle_gamma   90.00
#
_symmetry.space_group_name_H-M   'P 1'
#
loop_
_entity.id
_entity.type
_entity.pdbx_description
1 polymer ?
#
loop_
_entity_poly.entity_id
_entity_poly.type
_entity_poly.pdbx_seq_one_letter_code
_entity_poly.pdbx_strand_id
1 'polypeptide(L)'
;MSASAREAIVAPPDNPFPYGRRYVERTVPNGSITFEQAPLTLEDVLHPQEGDQVTHSNLHQHICVYLYTVLRRRLAGVTGAVVLYDVRIAWDDLALKAHRPDLAAIFGVREHKNWSAFDVAAEGVRPTVLIEITSPETRGIDLTVKFDEYDLAGVEFYYQ
;
A
#
# COMPACT_ATOMS: atom_id res chain seq x y z
N MET A 1 -1.88 -19.29 -25.96
CA MET A 1 -1.83 -19.60 -24.51
C MET A 1 -0.37 -19.78 -24.15
N SER A 2 0.22 -18.85 -23.39
CA SER A 2 1.56 -19.02 -22.84
C SER A 2 1.51 -18.43 -21.43
N ALA A 3 1.63 -19.29 -20.43
CA ALA A 3 1.76 -18.88 -19.04
C ALA A 3 3.11 -18.18 -18.89
N SER A 4 3.07 -16.89 -18.57
CA SER A 4 4.26 -16.12 -18.21
C SER A 4 4.79 -16.70 -16.90
N ALA A 5 5.98 -17.30 -16.95
CA ALA A 5 6.73 -17.71 -15.77
C ALA A 5 6.99 -16.45 -14.92
N ARG A 6 6.27 -16.32 -13.82
CA ARG A 6 6.68 -15.43 -12.72
C ARG A 6 7.95 -16.05 -12.15
N GLU A 7 9.10 -15.47 -12.44
CA GLU A 7 10.34 -15.85 -11.76
C GLU A 7 10.13 -15.67 -10.25
N ALA A 8 10.04 -16.80 -9.55
CA ALA A 8 10.05 -16.80 -8.10
C ALA A 8 11.45 -16.37 -7.66
N ILE A 9 11.59 -15.13 -7.21
CA ILE A 9 12.84 -14.66 -6.60
C ILE A 9 13.10 -15.54 -5.37
N VAL A 10 14.26 -16.18 -5.34
CA VAL A 10 14.69 -17.01 -4.20
C VAL A 10 15.04 -16.06 -3.06
N ALA A 11 14.25 -16.08 -1.99
CA ALA A 11 14.53 -15.29 -0.81
C ALA A 11 15.89 -15.68 -0.20
N PRO A 12 16.67 -14.73 0.34
CA PRO A 12 17.94 -15.03 1.01
C PRO A 12 17.76 -16.08 2.11
N PRO A 13 18.67 -17.06 2.28
CA PRO A 13 18.52 -18.11 3.29
C PRO A 13 18.43 -17.60 4.73
N ASP A 14 19.06 -16.45 5.01
CA ASP A 14 19.12 -15.78 6.30
C ASP A 14 17.95 -14.81 6.54
N ASN A 15 17.22 -14.43 5.49
CA ASN A 15 16.01 -13.63 5.57
C ASN A 15 14.98 -14.10 4.52
N PRO A 16 14.15 -15.10 4.84
CA PRO A 16 13.21 -15.67 3.87
C PRO A 16 12.06 -14.72 3.48
N PHE A 17 11.90 -13.58 4.17
CA PHE A 17 10.82 -12.61 3.94
C PHE A 17 11.35 -11.18 3.90
N PRO A 18 12.27 -10.85 2.98
CA PRO A 18 12.99 -9.56 3.01
C PRO A 18 12.05 -8.35 2.86
N TYR A 19 10.93 -8.54 2.17
CA TYR A 19 9.90 -7.52 1.95
C TYR A 19 8.60 -7.82 2.71
N GLY A 20 8.57 -8.90 3.49
CA GLY A 20 7.37 -9.39 4.16
C GLY A 20 6.77 -10.65 3.52
N ARG A 21 5.51 -10.93 3.87
CA ARG A 21 4.85 -12.20 3.55
C ARG A 21 3.36 -12.07 3.21
N ARG A 22 2.85 -13.06 2.47
CA ARG A 22 1.43 -13.32 2.21
C ARG A 22 1.06 -14.73 2.65
N TYR A 23 -0.14 -14.91 3.19
CA TYR A 23 -0.71 -16.24 3.41
C TYR A 23 -1.43 -16.73 2.15
N VAL A 24 -1.03 -17.87 1.63
CA VAL A 24 -1.59 -18.49 0.43
C VAL A 24 -2.33 -19.76 0.82
N GLU A 25 -3.59 -19.86 0.39
CA GLU A 25 -4.40 -21.05 0.60
C GLU A 25 -3.87 -22.22 -0.25
N ARG A 26 -3.74 -23.40 0.37
CA ARG A 26 -3.32 -24.65 -0.27
C ARG A 26 -4.26 -25.77 0.11
N THR A 27 -4.81 -26.43 -0.90
CA THR A 27 -5.50 -27.70 -0.73
C THR A 27 -4.48 -28.83 -0.68
N VAL A 28 -4.39 -29.52 0.45
CA VAL A 28 -3.53 -30.70 0.61
C VAL A 28 -4.23 -31.97 0.11
N PRO A 29 -3.52 -33.09 -0.15
CA PRO A 29 -4.09 -34.27 -0.81
C PRO A 29 -5.31 -34.92 -0.12
N ASN A 30 -5.48 -34.71 1.18
CA ASN A 30 -6.64 -35.19 1.94
C ASN A 30 -7.88 -34.28 1.82
N GLY A 31 -7.81 -33.21 1.02
CA GLY A 31 -8.90 -32.24 0.81
C GLY A 31 -8.99 -31.13 1.86
N SER A 32 -8.14 -31.12 2.90
CA SER A 32 -8.14 -30.02 3.88
C SER A 32 -7.45 -28.77 3.34
N ILE A 33 -7.83 -27.61 3.86
CA ILE A 33 -7.22 -26.33 3.55
C ILE A 33 -6.12 -26.02 4.57
N THR A 34 -4.97 -25.59 4.07
CA THR A 34 -3.84 -25.08 4.86
C THR A 34 -3.42 -23.71 4.33
N PHE A 35 -2.78 -22.90 5.17
CA PHE A 35 -2.24 -21.61 4.78
C PHE A 35 -0.71 -21.66 4.87
N GLU A 36 -0.05 -21.40 3.74
CA GLU A 36 1.40 -21.32 3.66
C GLU A 36 1.86 -19.85 3.56
N GLN A 37 3.02 -19.54 4.13
CA GLN A 37 3.63 -18.21 3.98
C GLN A 37 4.47 -18.17 2.70
N ALA A 38 4.17 -17.21 1.83
CA ALA A 38 4.96 -16.90 0.65
C ALA A 38 5.64 -15.53 0.81
N PRO A 39 6.90 -15.37 0.38
CA PRO A 39 7.56 -14.06 0.40
C PRO A 39 6.93 -13.08 -0.57
N LEU A 40 6.83 -11.82 -0.15
CA LEU A 40 6.44 -10.72 -1.03
C LEU A 40 7.59 -10.36 -1.97
N THR A 41 7.24 -10.06 -3.22
CA THR A 41 8.15 -9.44 -4.17
C THR A 41 8.10 -7.91 -4.04
N LEU A 42 9.04 -7.21 -4.68
CA LEU A 42 8.99 -5.76 -4.81
C LEU A 42 7.71 -5.27 -5.52
N GLU A 43 7.22 -6.02 -6.51
CA GLU A 43 5.94 -5.77 -7.17
C GLU A 43 4.76 -5.91 -6.20
N ASP A 44 4.80 -6.87 -5.27
CA ASP A 44 3.77 -6.99 -4.23
C ASP A 44 3.84 -5.84 -3.22
N VAL A 45 5.02 -5.28 -2.95
CA VAL A 45 5.17 -4.07 -2.11
C VAL A 45 4.61 -2.84 -2.82
N LEU A 46 4.86 -2.71 -4.12
CA LEU A 46 4.32 -1.63 -4.94
C LEU A 46 2.77 -1.72 -5.05
N HIS A 47 2.26 -2.93 -5.24
CA HIS A 47 0.83 -3.20 -5.45
C HIS A 47 0.28 -4.26 -4.47
N PRO A 48 0.13 -3.90 -3.18
CA PRO A 48 -0.23 -4.87 -2.17
C PRO A 48 -1.68 -5.35 -2.30
N GLN A 49 -1.84 -6.63 -2.01
CA GLN A 49 -3.13 -7.29 -1.83
C GLN A 49 -3.61 -7.16 -0.39
N GLU A 50 -4.90 -7.37 -0.19
CA GLU A 50 -5.46 -7.45 1.16
C GLU A 50 -4.85 -8.64 1.90
N GLY A 51 -4.44 -8.42 3.16
CA GLY A 51 -3.77 -9.42 3.99
C GLY A 51 -2.25 -9.51 3.85
N ASP A 52 -1.64 -8.77 2.92
CA ASP A 52 -0.18 -8.67 2.84
C ASP A 52 0.42 -8.01 4.07
N GLN A 53 1.50 -8.63 4.57
CA GLN A 53 2.28 -8.14 5.70
C GLN A 53 3.64 -7.65 5.19
N VAL A 54 3.71 -6.35 4.86
CA VAL A 54 4.95 -5.69 4.43
C VAL A 54 5.85 -5.43 5.64
N THR A 55 7.15 -5.59 5.47
CA THR A 55 8.13 -5.33 6.52
C THR A 55 8.49 -3.85 6.58
N HIS A 56 8.49 -3.27 7.78
CA HIS A 56 8.89 -1.88 8.02
C HIS A 56 9.93 -1.80 9.14
N SER A 57 10.84 -0.84 9.04
CA SER A 57 11.79 -0.55 10.11
C SER A 57 11.12 0.20 11.27
N ASN A 58 11.73 0.17 12.46
CA ASN A 58 11.22 0.95 13.60
C ASN A 58 11.22 2.46 13.33
N LEU A 59 12.24 2.97 12.61
CA LEU A 59 12.33 4.38 12.25
C LEU A 59 11.20 4.79 11.30
N HIS A 60 10.92 3.96 10.28
CA HIS A 60 9.80 4.13 9.36
C HIS A 60 8.48 4.31 10.12
N GLN A 61 8.19 3.34 10.99
CA GLN A 61 6.97 3.33 11.80
C GLN A 61 6.85 4.55 12.70
N HIS A 62 7.94 4.99 13.34
CA HIS A 62 7.95 6.20 14.16
C HIS A 62 7.64 7.46 13.34
N ILE A 63 8.21 7.60 12.14
CA ILE A 63 7.96 8.75 11.27
C ILE A 63 6.51 8.77 10.80
N CYS A 64 5.97 7.63 10.35
CA CYS A 64 4.58 7.54 9.91
C CYS A 64 3.61 7.92 11.04
N VAL A 65 3.81 7.39 12.25
CA VAL A 65 2.97 7.72 13.42
C VAL A 65 3.06 9.20 13.78
N TYR A 66 4.26 9.79 13.74
CA TYR A 66 4.45 11.22 13.98
C TYR A 66 3.68 12.08 12.97
N LEU A 67 3.88 11.83 11.67
CA LEU A 67 3.24 12.61 10.61
C LEU A 67 1.72 12.42 10.60
N TYR A 68 1.24 11.18 10.75
CA TYR A 68 -0.18 10.89 10.90
C TYR A 68 -0.82 11.72 12.03
N THR A 69 -0.18 11.74 13.20
CA THR A 69 -0.67 12.48 14.37
C THR A 69 -0.71 13.98 14.11
N VAL A 70 0.35 14.53 13.50
CA VAL A 70 0.43 15.96 13.18
C VAL A 70 -0.63 16.34 12.15
N LEU A 71 -0.74 15.61 11.04
CA LEU A 71 -1.69 15.89 9.96
C LEU A 71 -3.13 15.80 10.46
N ARG A 72 -3.48 14.75 11.22
CA ARG A 72 -4.81 14.64 11.82
C ARG A 72 -5.15 15.82 12.71
N ARG A 73 -4.21 16.25 13.54
CA ARG A 73 -4.44 17.40 14.43
C ARG A 73 -4.59 18.71 13.66
N ARG A 74 -3.81 18.91 12.60
CA ARG A 74 -3.88 20.10 11.76
C ARG A 74 -5.17 20.18 10.93
N LEU A 75 -5.68 19.04 10.48
CA LEU A 75 -6.86 18.95 9.64
C LEU A 75 -8.17 18.72 10.42
N ALA A 76 -8.12 18.61 11.76
CA ALA A 76 -9.28 18.33 12.61
C ALA A 76 -10.46 19.32 12.45
N GLY A 77 -10.18 20.57 12.04
CA GLY A 77 -11.20 21.59 11.80
C GLY A 77 -11.70 21.68 10.35
N VAL A 78 -11.17 20.86 9.45
CA VAL A 78 -11.52 20.90 8.02
C VAL A 78 -12.58 19.84 7.73
N THR A 79 -13.81 20.28 7.46
CA THR A 79 -14.92 19.37 7.13
C THR A 79 -14.59 18.52 5.92
N GLY A 80 -14.76 17.20 6.06
CA GLY A 80 -14.48 16.23 4.99
C GLY A 80 -13.00 15.96 4.75
N ALA A 81 -12.08 16.44 5.61
CA ALA A 81 -10.69 16.04 5.58
C ALA A 81 -10.48 14.73 6.36
N VAL A 82 -9.81 13.77 5.72
CA VAL A 82 -9.40 12.49 6.31
C VAL A 82 -7.91 12.30 6.09
N VAL A 83 -7.24 11.76 7.11
CA VAL A 83 -5.86 11.28 7.00
C VAL A 83 -5.87 9.79 7.25
N LEU A 84 -5.39 9.03 6.29
CA LEU A 84 -5.23 7.59 6.37
C LEU A 84 -3.76 7.23 6.60
N TYR A 85 -3.54 6.14 7.32
CA TYR A 85 -2.22 5.56 7.60
C TYR A 85 -2.26 4.08 7.20
N ASP A 86 -1.38 3.67 6.30
CA ASP A 86 -1.28 2.29 5.81
C ASP A 86 -2.61 1.71 5.27
N VAL A 87 -3.41 2.55 4.59
CA VAL A 87 -4.68 2.13 3.98
C VAL A 87 -4.50 2.00 2.48
N ARG A 88 -4.90 0.85 1.94
CA ARG A 88 -4.86 0.57 0.50
C ARG A 88 -5.83 1.50 -0.25
N ILE A 89 -5.38 2.12 -1.32
CA ILE A 89 -6.18 2.94 -2.24
C ILE A 89 -6.48 2.11 -3.49
N ALA A 90 -7.75 1.86 -3.76
CA ALA A 90 -8.22 1.27 -5.00
C ALA A 90 -8.64 2.39 -5.97
N TRP A 91 -7.93 2.48 -7.09
CA TRP A 91 -8.13 3.51 -8.11
C TRP A 91 -9.35 3.20 -8.97
N ASP A 92 -9.95 4.27 -9.53
CA ASP A 92 -11.06 4.23 -10.48
C ASP A 92 -10.62 4.00 -11.93
N ASP A 93 -9.32 3.76 -12.16
CA ASP A 93 -8.71 3.46 -13.45
C ASP A 93 -8.29 1.99 -13.55
N LEU A 94 -8.74 1.29 -14.59
CA LEU A 94 -8.43 -0.13 -14.85
C LEU A 94 -6.95 -0.36 -15.22
N ALA A 95 -6.23 0.67 -15.64
CA ALA A 95 -4.81 0.60 -15.92
C ALA A 95 -3.96 0.63 -14.63
N LEU A 96 -4.53 1.09 -13.51
CA LEU A 96 -3.83 1.24 -12.25
C LEU A 96 -4.18 0.13 -11.27
N LYS A 97 -3.14 -0.56 -10.79
CA LYS A 97 -3.29 -1.44 -9.63
C LYS A 97 -3.38 -0.60 -8.37
N ALA A 98 -4.04 -1.15 -7.36
CA ALA A 98 -4.14 -0.50 -6.06
C ALA A 98 -2.77 -0.28 -5.43
N HIS A 99 -2.67 0.80 -4.66
CA HIS A 99 -1.46 1.18 -3.95
C HIS A 99 -1.72 1.22 -2.45
N ARG A 100 -0.66 1.19 -1.63
CA ARG A 100 -0.76 1.46 -0.20
C ARG A 100 0.31 2.49 0.17
N PRO A 101 -0.03 3.79 0.09
CA PRO A 101 0.86 4.84 0.54
C PRO A 101 1.01 4.75 2.06
N ASP A 102 2.16 5.16 2.58
CA ASP A 102 2.33 5.29 4.03
C ASP A 102 1.27 6.22 4.62
N LEU A 103 1.03 7.37 3.98
CA LEU A 103 -0.02 8.31 4.39
C LEU A 103 -0.77 8.87 3.18
N ALA A 104 -2.08 9.06 3.35
CA ALA A 104 -2.92 9.79 2.40
C ALA A 104 -3.72 10.87 3.13
N ALA A 105 -3.71 12.09 2.61
CA ALA A 105 -4.66 13.13 2.99
C ALA A 105 -5.70 13.33 1.87
N ILE A 106 -6.97 13.26 2.25
CA ILE A 106 -8.10 13.25 1.34
C ILE A 106 -9.08 14.32 1.80
N PHE A 107 -9.54 15.16 0.87
CA PHE A 107 -10.51 16.21 1.14
C PHE A 107 -11.84 15.92 0.43
N GLY A 108 -12.92 16.53 0.93
CA GLY A 108 -14.26 16.36 0.35
C GLY A 108 -14.92 15.01 0.66
N VAL A 109 -14.38 14.25 1.61
CA VAL A 109 -14.97 12.98 2.04
C VAL A 109 -16.33 13.23 2.68
N ARG A 110 -17.36 12.53 2.22
CA ARG A 110 -18.75 12.71 2.67
C ARG A 110 -18.99 12.18 4.08
N GLU A 111 -18.40 11.03 4.40
CA GLU A 111 -18.56 10.34 5.68
C GLU A 111 -17.27 9.66 6.08
N HIS A 112 -16.89 9.78 7.35
CA HIS A 112 -15.73 9.08 7.90
C HIS A 112 -16.12 7.63 8.24
N LYS A 113 -15.46 6.66 7.60
CA LYS A 113 -15.69 5.22 7.81
C LYS A 113 -14.43 4.54 8.34
N ASN A 114 -14.57 3.30 8.77
CA ASN A 114 -13.43 2.45 9.11
C ASN A 114 -12.97 1.66 7.86
N TRP A 115 -12.25 2.32 6.96
CA TRP A 115 -11.82 1.72 5.69
C TRP A 115 -10.71 0.68 5.90
N SER A 116 -10.91 -0.55 5.40
CA SER A 116 -9.83 -1.51 5.14
C SER A 116 -9.14 -1.25 3.79
N ALA A 117 -9.88 -0.64 2.86
CA ALA A 117 -9.38 -0.04 1.63
C ALA A 117 -10.25 1.18 1.28
N PHE A 118 -9.62 2.22 0.74
CA PHE A 118 -10.30 3.41 0.23
C PHE A 118 -10.55 3.24 -1.27
N ASP A 119 -11.82 3.11 -1.66
CA ASP A 119 -12.23 2.95 -3.05
C ASP A 119 -12.60 4.32 -3.63
N VAL A 120 -11.78 4.80 -4.57
CA VAL A 120 -11.92 6.13 -5.17
C VAL A 120 -13.25 6.28 -5.91
N ALA A 121 -13.70 5.24 -6.61
CA ALA A 121 -14.97 5.26 -7.33
C ALA A 121 -16.17 5.31 -6.37
N ALA A 122 -16.13 4.53 -5.29
CA ALA A 122 -17.21 4.47 -4.30
C ALA A 122 -17.31 5.75 -3.45
N GLU A 123 -16.16 6.33 -3.08
CA GLU A 123 -16.13 7.55 -2.25
C GLU A 123 -16.38 8.81 -3.09
N GLY A 124 -16.03 8.79 -4.39
CA GLY A 124 -16.22 9.88 -5.34
C GLY A 124 -15.20 11.01 -5.21
N VAL A 125 -14.14 10.78 -4.43
CA VAL A 125 -12.99 11.69 -4.24
C VAL A 125 -11.72 10.86 -4.26
N ARG A 126 -10.60 11.47 -4.66
CA ARG A 126 -9.27 10.85 -4.69
C ARG A 126 -8.34 11.51 -3.67
N PRO A 127 -7.28 10.82 -3.21
CA PRO A 127 -6.25 11.45 -2.39
C PRO A 127 -5.68 12.71 -3.03
N THR A 128 -5.60 13.78 -2.24
CA THR A 128 -4.99 15.05 -2.66
C THR A 128 -3.50 15.06 -2.35
N VAL A 129 -3.12 14.46 -1.22
CA VAL A 129 -1.72 14.33 -0.81
C VAL A 129 -1.41 12.87 -0.54
N LEU A 130 -0.37 12.35 -1.17
CA LEU A 130 0.26 11.08 -0.81
C LEU A 130 1.67 11.34 -0.25
N ILE A 131 2.04 10.62 0.80
CA ILE A 131 3.38 10.70 1.40
C ILE A 131 3.91 9.28 1.54
N GLU A 132 5.12 9.06 1.05
CA GLU A 132 5.88 7.84 1.23
C GLU A 132 7.11 8.12 2.09
N ILE A 133 7.42 7.25 3.04
CA ILE A 133 8.62 7.35 3.86
C ILE A 133 9.66 6.42 3.25
N THR A 134 10.57 7.00 2.48
CA THR A 134 11.55 6.22 1.74
C THR A 134 12.49 5.45 2.65
N SER A 135 12.53 4.13 2.49
CA SER A 135 13.55 3.26 3.07
C SER A 135 14.68 3.01 2.05
N PRO A 136 15.93 2.80 2.46
CA PRO A 136 17.02 2.44 1.53
C PRO A 136 16.67 1.26 0.62
N GLU A 137 15.89 0.30 1.12
CA GLU A 137 15.54 -0.96 0.47
C GLU A 137 14.46 -0.78 -0.63
N THR A 138 13.56 0.20 -0.49
CA THR A 138 12.46 0.45 -1.45
C THR A 138 12.65 1.70 -2.29
N ARG A 139 13.71 2.47 -2.02
CA ARG A 139 13.99 3.77 -2.63
C ARG A 139 13.86 3.80 -4.16
N GLY A 140 14.32 2.76 -4.85
CA GLY A 140 14.23 2.71 -6.32
C GLY A 140 12.79 2.71 -6.85
N ILE A 141 11.86 2.08 -6.13
CA ILE A 141 10.45 1.97 -6.51
C ILE A 141 9.71 3.25 -6.16
N ASP A 142 9.96 3.77 -4.95
CA ASP A 142 9.31 4.97 -4.43
C ASP A 142 9.69 6.23 -5.24
N LEU A 143 10.92 6.28 -5.77
CA LEU A 143 11.43 7.45 -6.50
C LEU A 143 11.01 7.52 -7.97
N THR A 144 10.58 6.42 -8.61
CA THR A 144 10.30 6.41 -10.05
C THR A 144 8.95 5.82 -10.41
N VAL A 145 8.64 4.60 -9.98
CA VAL A 145 7.45 3.88 -10.49
C VAL A 145 6.17 4.43 -9.87
N LYS A 146 6.17 4.61 -8.53
CA LYS A 146 5.02 5.19 -7.83
C LYS A 146 4.70 6.61 -8.30
N PHE A 147 5.73 7.39 -8.62
CA PHE A 147 5.54 8.76 -9.09
C PHE A 147 4.73 8.79 -10.38
N ASP A 148 5.12 8.01 -11.39
CA ASP A 148 4.41 7.95 -12.67
C ASP A 148 2.97 7.44 -12.48
N GLU A 149 2.75 6.44 -11.63
CA GLU A 149 1.42 5.89 -11.37
C GLU A 149 0.52 6.83 -10.55
N TYR A 150 1.08 7.62 -9.63
CA TYR A 150 0.33 8.65 -8.89
C TYR A 150 -0.02 9.85 -9.75
N ASP A 151 0.84 10.24 -10.68
CA ASP A 151 0.53 11.27 -11.69
C ASP A 151 -0.62 10.78 -12.59
N LEU A 152 -0.55 9.55 -13.08
CA LEU A 152 -1.65 8.92 -13.82
C LEU A 152 -2.95 8.83 -12.99
N ALA A 153 -2.84 8.57 -11.68
CA ALA A 153 -3.97 8.55 -10.77
C ALA A 153 -4.56 9.95 -10.48
N GLY A 154 -3.90 11.03 -10.94
CA GLY A 154 -4.34 12.41 -10.74
C GLY A 154 -4.18 12.89 -9.30
N VAL A 155 -3.17 12.40 -8.57
CA VAL A 155 -2.83 12.89 -7.23
C VAL A 155 -2.16 14.26 -7.35
N GLU A 156 -2.64 15.24 -6.59
CA GLU A 156 -2.16 16.64 -6.72
C GLU A 156 -0.78 16.86 -6.10
N PHE A 157 -0.54 16.27 -4.92
CA PHE A 157 0.74 16.41 -4.21
C PHE A 157 1.28 15.06 -3.77
N TYR A 158 2.57 14.86 -4.02
CA TYR A 158 3.31 13.67 -3.62
C TYR A 158 4.61 14.08 -2.92
N TYR A 159 4.90 13.47 -1.77
CA TYR A 159 6.11 13.69 -0.97
C TYR A 159 6.78 12.36 -0.62
N GLN A 160 8.11 12.40 -0.47
CA GLN A 160 8.99 11.24 -0.23
C GLN A 160 10.13 11.55 0.74
#